data_AF-A0A437RAU1-F1
#
_entry.id   AF-A0A437RAU1-F1
#
_cell.length_a   1.000
_cell.length_b   1.000
_cell.length_c   1.000
_cell.angle_alpha   90.00
_cell.angle_beta   90.00
_cell.angle_gamma   90.00
#
_symmetry.space_group_name_H-M   'P 1'
#
loop_
_entity.id
_entity.type
_entity.pdbx_description
1 polymer ?
#
loop_
_entity_poly.entity_id
_entity_poly.type
_entity_poly.pdbx_seq_one_letter_code
_entity_poly.pdbx_strand_id
1 'polypeptide(L)'
;MQAARLAGLQPVMCVHPEQALERARAARAEMVLVQEAALQSDAAATLALLRTAGPLRVVLVGPEFGSFNHGRALRLGYDEVWPADTPVALLALMLGKAHGRAPAQVSLATLALAAVAPSAGPPPTARTPTAAPAAPPAPPRLQVDLRTGSCRWGGQVVQLTRGSAALLQGLQRAHPQGVTRAQLAQVLIELSGSQAAGLCPEGRQRRVDTQVSRLRAELAAGGLGALRIASVRFMGYRLVLPP
;
A
#
# COMPACT_ATOMS: atom_id res chain seq x y z
N MET A 1 -11.00 13.87 12.90
CA MET A 1 -10.91 14.57 14.21
C MET A 1 -9.68 14.16 15.02
N GLN A 2 -9.49 12.87 15.34
CA GLN A 2 -8.37 12.40 16.15
C GLN A 2 -7.00 12.75 15.57
N ALA A 3 -6.79 12.56 14.27
CA ALA A 3 -5.54 12.91 13.59
C ALA A 3 -5.16 14.40 13.72
N ALA A 4 -6.13 15.30 13.60
CA ALA A 4 -5.90 16.73 13.75
C ALA A 4 -5.45 17.10 15.18
N ARG A 5 -6.05 16.48 16.20
CA ARG A 5 -5.64 16.68 17.60
C ARG A 5 -4.22 16.16 17.85
N LEU A 6 -3.87 15.00 17.29
CA LEU A 6 -2.50 14.45 17.35
C LEU A 6 -1.48 15.37 16.65
N ALA A 7 -1.89 16.09 15.62
CA ALA A 7 -1.08 17.13 14.96
C ALA A 7 -1.06 18.48 15.72
N GLY A 8 -1.72 18.57 16.88
CA GLY A 8 -1.85 19.81 17.66
C GLY A 8 -2.71 20.87 16.99
N LEU A 9 -3.61 20.48 16.09
CA LEU A 9 -4.53 21.36 15.38
C LEU A 9 -5.90 21.39 16.10
N GLN A 10 -6.62 22.49 15.95
CA GLN A 10 -8.01 22.62 16.42
C GLN A 10 -8.98 22.41 15.26
N PRO A 11 -9.53 21.20 15.08
CA PRO A 11 -10.44 20.94 13.97
C PRO A 11 -11.82 21.54 14.24
N VAL A 12 -12.38 22.22 13.23
CA VAL A 12 -13.78 22.67 13.21
C VAL A 12 -14.56 21.77 12.27
N MET A 13 -15.59 21.09 12.77
CA MET A 13 -16.46 20.25 11.95
C MET A 13 -17.59 21.06 11.32
N CYS A 14 -17.90 20.74 10.07
CA CYS A 14 -19.01 21.28 9.32
C CYS A 14 -19.67 20.12 8.56
N VAL A 15 -21.00 20.10 8.51
CA VAL A 15 -21.75 19.07 7.78
C VAL A 15 -22.11 19.56 6.37
N HIS A 16 -22.35 20.86 6.22
CA HIS A 16 -22.74 21.48 4.96
C HIS A 16 -21.60 22.31 4.35
N PRO A 17 -21.44 22.28 3.02
CA PRO A 17 -20.37 23.01 2.33
C PRO A 17 -20.49 24.53 2.49
N GLU A 18 -21.71 25.07 2.56
CA GLU A 18 -21.96 26.51 2.80
C GLU A 18 -21.44 26.94 4.18
N GLN A 19 -21.74 26.16 5.23
CA GLN A 19 -21.21 26.40 6.57
C GLN A 19 -19.70 26.25 6.64
N ALA A 20 -19.12 25.37 5.82
CA ALA A 20 -17.68 25.18 5.76
C ALA A 20 -16.96 26.44 5.27
N LEU A 21 -17.54 27.16 4.31
CA LEU A 21 -16.99 28.43 3.82
C LEU A 21 -17.00 29.51 4.90
N GLU A 22 -18.15 29.72 5.56
CA GLU A 22 -18.29 30.72 6.62
C GLU A 22 -17.36 30.43 7.79
N ARG A 23 -17.28 29.17 8.22
CA ARG A 23 -16.40 28.74 9.30
C ARG A 23 -14.93 28.82 8.92
N ALA A 24 -14.56 28.49 7.68
CA ALA A 24 -13.19 28.65 7.20
C ALA A 24 -12.75 30.12 7.25
N ARG A 25 -13.63 31.05 6.85
CA ARG A 25 -13.37 32.50 6.95
C ARG A 25 -13.27 32.96 8.41
N ALA A 26 -14.25 32.60 9.24
CA ALA A 26 -14.28 33.00 10.65
C ALA A 26 -13.08 32.50 11.44
N ALA A 27 -12.66 31.25 11.19
CA ALA A 27 -11.50 30.64 11.84
C ALA A 27 -10.16 31.00 11.18
N ARG A 28 -10.16 31.74 10.07
CA ARG A 28 -8.98 31.94 9.20
C ARG A 28 -8.25 30.63 8.92
N ALA A 29 -9.01 29.60 8.55
CA ALA A 29 -8.46 28.28 8.28
C ALA A 29 -7.42 28.37 7.16
N GLU A 30 -6.33 27.61 7.28
CA GLU A 30 -5.32 27.49 6.22
C GLU A 30 -5.59 26.27 5.31
N MET A 31 -6.36 25.31 5.84
CA MET A 31 -6.68 24.05 5.19
C MET A 31 -8.12 23.62 5.46
N VAL A 32 -8.75 23.05 4.43
CA VAL A 32 -10.07 22.40 4.52
C VAL A 32 -9.94 20.95 4.07
N LEU A 33 -10.40 20.02 4.91
CA LEU A 33 -10.52 18.60 4.58
C LEU A 33 -11.96 18.30 4.15
N VAL A 34 -12.14 17.82 2.93
CA VAL A 34 -13.43 17.46 2.36
C VAL A 34 -13.53 15.94 2.30
N GLN A 35 -14.57 15.35 2.88
CA GLN A 35 -14.83 13.92 2.77
C GLN A 35 -15.58 13.63 1.48
N GLU A 36 -15.10 12.68 0.66
CA GLU A 36 -15.76 12.28 -0.59
C GLU A 36 -17.20 11.82 -0.35
N ALA A 37 -17.44 11.07 0.74
CA ALA A 37 -18.77 10.62 1.11
C ALA A 37 -19.76 11.77 1.42
N ALA A 38 -19.26 12.97 1.74
CA ALA A 38 -20.09 14.15 1.96
C ALA A 38 -20.40 14.92 0.65
N LEU A 39 -19.70 14.61 -0.44
CA LEU A 39 -19.94 15.17 -1.75
C LEU A 39 -21.08 14.41 -2.41
N GLN A 40 -22.32 14.74 -2.04
CA GLN A 40 -23.52 14.04 -2.51
C GLN A 40 -23.64 13.97 -4.04
N SER A 41 -23.04 14.92 -4.79
CA SER A 41 -23.04 14.87 -6.25
C SER A 41 -22.06 15.82 -6.95
N ASP A 42 -21.63 16.93 -6.32
CA ASP A 42 -20.79 17.91 -7.00
C ASP A 42 -19.53 18.34 -6.22
N ALA A 43 -18.46 17.58 -6.47
CA ALA A 43 -17.12 17.88 -5.99
C ALA A 43 -16.53 19.17 -6.58
N ALA A 44 -16.94 19.54 -7.80
CA ALA A 44 -16.41 20.72 -8.50
C ALA A 44 -17.05 21.99 -7.96
N ALA A 45 -18.38 22.01 -7.78
CA ALA A 45 -19.09 23.12 -7.16
C ALA A 45 -18.62 23.37 -5.71
N THR A 46 -18.41 22.30 -4.93
CA THR A 46 -17.89 22.43 -3.56
C THR A 46 -16.50 23.07 -3.55
N LEU A 47 -15.60 22.61 -4.45
CA LEU A 47 -14.27 23.19 -4.56
C LEU A 47 -14.33 24.66 -5.01
N ALA A 48 -15.13 24.97 -6.03
CA ALA A 48 -15.32 26.34 -6.52
C ALA A 48 -15.80 27.27 -5.41
N LEU A 49 -16.77 26.82 -4.60
CA LEU A 49 -17.27 27.56 -3.44
C LEU A 49 -16.16 27.83 -2.42
N LEU A 50 -15.39 26.80 -2.04
CA LEU A 50 -14.29 26.95 -1.08
C LEU A 50 -13.19 27.90 -1.59
N ARG A 51 -12.90 27.88 -2.89
CA ARG A 51 -11.90 28.80 -3.49
C ARG A 51 -12.33 30.26 -3.42
N THR A 52 -13.63 30.57 -3.28
CA THR A 52 -14.08 31.95 -3.04
C THR A 52 -13.69 32.50 -1.66
N ALA A 53 -13.24 31.67 -0.72
CA ALA A 53 -12.69 32.14 0.55
C ALA A 53 -11.23 32.63 0.46
N GLY A 54 -10.57 32.45 -0.68
CA GLY A 54 -9.19 32.88 -0.90
C GLY A 54 -8.21 31.70 -1.03
N PRO A 55 -6.92 31.89 -0.70
CA PRO A 55 -5.88 30.88 -0.86
C PRO A 55 -5.96 29.81 0.24
N LEU A 56 -7.05 29.04 0.24
CA LEU A 56 -7.25 27.88 1.10
C LEU A 56 -6.65 26.64 0.45
N ARG A 57 -5.91 25.84 1.22
CA ARG A 57 -5.53 24.50 0.79
C ARG A 57 -6.71 23.55 0.95
N VAL A 58 -7.18 22.95 -0.14
CA VAL A 58 -8.34 22.05 -0.14
C VAL A 58 -7.88 20.63 -0.42
N VAL A 59 -8.10 19.75 0.55
CA VAL A 59 -7.68 18.35 0.50
C VAL A 59 -8.92 17.46 0.47
N LEU A 60 -9.00 16.58 -0.53
CA LEU A 60 -10.07 15.59 -0.62
C LEU A 60 -9.65 14.29 0.08
N VAL A 61 -10.46 13.81 1.02
CA VAL A 61 -10.27 12.54 1.72
C VAL A 61 -11.32 11.55 1.23
N GLY A 62 -10.90 10.40 0.72
CA GLY A 62 -11.83 9.40 0.20
C GLY A 62 -11.20 8.53 -0.88
N PRO A 63 -10.92 9.10 -2.07
CA PRO A 63 -10.58 8.30 -3.24
C PRO A 63 -9.31 7.48 -3.03
N GLU A 64 -9.42 6.19 -3.32
CA GLU A 64 -8.29 5.28 -3.34
C GLU A 64 -7.19 5.75 -4.29
N PHE A 65 -5.93 5.56 -3.90
CA PHE A 65 -4.80 6.00 -4.71
C PHE A 65 -4.81 5.34 -6.10
N GLY A 66 -4.68 6.15 -7.15
CA GLY A 66 -4.70 5.66 -8.54
C GLY A 66 -6.09 5.29 -9.07
N SER A 67 -7.15 5.49 -8.30
CA SER A 67 -8.52 5.39 -8.79
C SER A 67 -8.85 6.49 -9.82
N PHE A 68 -9.88 6.26 -10.63
CA PHE A 68 -10.39 7.30 -11.54
C PHE A 68 -10.78 8.58 -10.80
N ASN A 69 -11.43 8.45 -9.64
CA ASN A 69 -11.85 9.58 -8.81
C ASN A 69 -10.65 10.34 -8.24
N HIS A 70 -9.57 9.65 -7.86
CA HIS A 70 -8.33 10.29 -7.41
C HIS A 70 -7.72 11.18 -8.51
N GLY A 71 -7.56 10.64 -9.73
CA GLY A 71 -7.04 11.42 -10.86
C GLY A 71 -7.99 12.55 -11.29
N ARG A 72 -9.30 12.33 -11.20
CA ARG A 72 -10.31 13.36 -11.48
C ARG A 72 -10.25 14.50 -10.47
N ALA A 73 -10.13 14.21 -9.17
CA ALA A 73 -10.07 15.23 -8.13
C ALA A 73 -8.85 16.15 -8.29
N LEU A 74 -7.67 15.60 -8.58
CA LEU A 74 -6.49 16.41 -8.86
C LEU A 74 -6.68 17.32 -10.08
N ARG A 75 -7.29 16.82 -11.16
CA ARG A 75 -7.60 17.63 -12.35
C ARG A 75 -8.65 18.71 -12.10
N LEU A 76 -9.58 18.49 -11.16
CA LEU A 76 -10.54 19.51 -10.73
C LEU A 76 -9.86 20.64 -9.95
N GLY A 77 -8.64 20.44 -9.46
CA GLY A 77 -7.86 21.46 -8.75
C GLY A 77 -7.89 21.32 -7.23
N TYR A 78 -8.18 20.13 -6.70
CA TYR A 78 -7.86 19.82 -5.30
C TYR A 78 -6.35 19.82 -5.12
N ASP A 79 -5.86 20.39 -4.03
CA ASP A 79 -4.42 20.51 -3.79
C ASP A 79 -3.82 19.15 -3.46
N GLU A 80 -4.55 18.31 -2.70
CA GLU A 80 -4.17 16.94 -2.40
C GLU A 80 -5.39 16.02 -2.33
N VAL A 81 -5.14 14.71 -2.51
CA VAL A 81 -6.14 13.65 -2.38
C VAL A 81 -5.58 12.54 -1.52
N TRP A 82 -6.26 12.25 -0.41
CA TRP A 82 -5.84 11.25 0.58
C TRP A 82 -6.84 10.09 0.63
N PRO A 83 -6.37 8.82 0.68
CA PRO A 83 -7.25 7.66 0.81
C PRO A 83 -8.07 7.68 2.10
N ALA A 84 -9.29 7.16 2.07
CA ALA A 84 -10.16 7.04 3.25
C ALA A 84 -9.56 6.14 4.34
N ASP A 85 -8.79 5.13 3.95
CA ASP A 85 -8.18 4.13 4.82
C ASP A 85 -6.84 4.57 5.41
N THR A 86 -6.42 5.83 5.17
CA THR A 86 -5.17 6.38 5.69
C THR A 86 -5.12 6.23 7.22
N PRO A 87 -4.12 5.50 7.78
CA PRO A 87 -4.02 5.33 9.22
C PRO A 87 -3.96 6.67 9.96
N VAL A 88 -4.65 6.76 11.10
CA VAL A 88 -4.79 8.02 11.87
C VAL A 88 -3.43 8.67 12.18
N ALA A 89 -2.40 7.88 12.49
CA ALA A 89 -1.05 8.36 12.75
C ALA A 89 -0.37 8.92 11.49
N LEU A 90 -0.56 8.28 10.34
CA LEU A 90 -0.06 8.80 9.06
C LEU A 90 -0.79 10.09 8.67
N LEU A 91 -2.11 10.14 8.84
CA LEU A 91 -2.90 11.34 8.61
C LEU A 91 -2.44 12.51 9.50
N ALA A 92 -2.12 12.26 10.76
CA ALA A 92 -1.57 13.26 11.67
C ALA A 92 -0.21 13.81 11.20
N LEU A 93 0.67 12.93 10.71
CA LEU A 93 1.95 13.33 10.13
C LEU A 93 1.79 14.17 8.87
N MET A 94 0.87 13.79 7.98
CA MET A 94 0.56 14.54 6.76
C MET A 94 0.01 15.93 7.08
N LEU A 95 -0.89 16.03 8.07
CA LEU A 95 -1.42 17.31 8.56
C LEU A 95 -0.33 18.20 9.17
N GLY A 96 0.57 17.62 9.97
CA GLY A 96 1.71 18.34 10.55
C GLY A 96 2.66 18.89 9.49
N LYS A 97 3.04 18.05 8.52
CA LYS A 97 3.87 18.44 7.36
C LYS A 97 3.20 19.55 6.56
N ALA A 98 1.90 19.44 6.31
CA ALA A 98 1.17 20.42 5.52
C ALA A 98 1.11 21.81 6.16
N HIS A 99 1.12 21.90 7.49
CA HIS A 99 1.16 23.17 8.24
C HIS A 99 2.59 23.64 8.56
N GLY A 100 3.62 23.04 7.97
CA GLY A 100 5.01 23.43 8.22
C GLY A 100 5.48 23.23 9.67
N ARG A 101 4.74 22.45 10.47
CA ARG A 101 5.18 22.11 11.82
C ARG A 101 6.25 21.02 11.72
N ALA A 102 7.36 21.23 12.43
CA ALA A 102 8.36 20.18 12.62
C ALA A 102 7.63 18.90 13.07
N PRO A 103 7.94 17.74 12.48
CA PRO A 103 7.25 16.51 12.84
C PRO A 103 7.44 16.30 14.34
N ALA A 104 6.35 16.43 15.11
CA ALA A 104 6.30 15.85 16.44
C ALA A 104 6.76 14.41 16.25
N GLN A 105 7.76 13.96 17.00
CA GLN A 105 8.41 12.67 16.80
C GLN A 105 7.38 11.55 17.00
N VAL A 106 6.61 11.23 15.95
CA VAL A 106 5.74 10.07 15.92
C VAL A 106 6.69 8.91 15.71
N SER A 107 7.10 8.31 16.83
CA SER A 107 7.97 7.14 16.82
C SER A 107 7.41 6.10 15.86
N LEU A 108 8.25 5.56 14.98
CA LEU A 108 7.91 4.46 14.08
C LEU A 108 7.33 3.25 14.84
N ALA A 109 7.67 3.09 16.13
CA ALA A 109 7.06 2.10 17.00
C ALA A 109 5.55 2.31 17.18
N THR A 110 5.08 3.57 17.21
CA THR A 110 3.65 3.92 17.30
C THR A 110 2.90 3.60 16.01
N LEU A 111 3.57 3.76 14.86
CA LEU A 111 3.04 3.35 13.55
C LEU A 111 2.98 1.82 13.41
N ALA A 112 3.96 1.10 13.98
CA ALA A 112 3.98 -0.37 13.99
C ALA A 112 2.93 -0.97 14.94
N LEU A 113 2.69 -0.34 16.09
CA LEU A 113 1.71 -0.80 17.09
C LEU A 113 0.24 -0.63 16.63
N ALA A 114 -0.06 0.33 15.75
CA ALA A 114 -1.39 0.48 15.18
C ALA A 114 -1.76 -0.63 14.18
N ALA A 115 -0.78 -1.39 13.68
CA ALA A 115 -0.97 -2.50 12.74
C ALA A 115 -0.99 -3.89 13.40
N VAL A 116 -0.78 -3.98 14.72
CA VAL A 116 -0.65 -5.25 15.44
C VAL A 116 -1.63 -5.28 16.61
N ALA A 117 -2.76 -5.94 16.43
CA ALA A 117 -3.56 -6.44 17.55
C ALA A 117 -2.87 -7.71 18.09
N PRO A 118 -2.50 -7.79 19.38
CA PRO A 118 -1.86 -8.98 19.93
C PRO A 118 -2.93 -10.00 20.36
N SER A 119 -2.93 -11.18 19.75
CA SER A 119 -3.49 -12.39 20.37
C SER A 119 -2.53 -12.89 21.43
N ALA A 120 -2.94 -12.80 22.70
CA ALA A 120 -2.20 -13.33 23.84
C ALA A 120 -2.27 -14.87 23.86
N GLY A 121 -1.10 -15.52 23.86
CA GLY A 121 -0.92 -16.93 24.21
C GLY A 121 0.01 -17.05 25.44
N PRO A 122 -0.14 -18.08 26.29
CA PRO A 122 0.54 -18.16 27.59
C PRO A 122 2.01 -18.65 27.49
N PRO A 123 2.80 -18.51 28.58
CA PRO A 123 4.27 -18.54 28.54
C PRO A 123 4.88 -19.96 28.51
N PRO A 124 6.17 -20.10 28.14
CA PRO A 124 6.84 -21.39 28.02
C PRO A 124 7.48 -21.83 29.35
N THR A 125 7.31 -23.11 29.69
CA THR A 125 8.18 -23.80 30.66
C THR A 125 9.28 -24.56 29.94
N ALA A 126 10.53 -24.26 30.32
CA ALA A 126 11.74 -24.92 29.86
C ALA A 126 11.84 -26.37 30.31
N ARG A 127 12.38 -27.26 29.48
CA ARG A 127 13.20 -28.43 29.89
C ARG A 127 14.29 -28.78 28.87
N THR A 128 15.36 -29.30 29.46
CA THR A 128 16.72 -29.67 29.03
C THR A 128 16.75 -30.85 28.03
N PRO A 129 17.88 -31.10 27.31
CA PRO A 129 17.93 -31.89 26.10
C PRO A 129 18.11 -33.39 26.39
N THR A 130 17.44 -34.23 25.62
CA THR A 130 17.68 -35.68 25.57
C THR A 130 17.45 -36.14 24.13
N ALA A 131 18.37 -36.96 23.63
CA ALA A 131 18.50 -37.34 22.22
C ALA A 131 17.36 -38.23 21.68
N ALA A 132 17.26 -38.26 20.34
CA ALA A 132 16.33 -39.00 19.44
C ALA A 132 15.02 -38.28 19.10
N PRO A 133 14.32 -38.54 17.96
CA PRO A 133 14.63 -39.27 16.72
C PRO A 133 14.63 -38.33 15.48
N ALA A 134 14.91 -38.85 14.28
CA ALA A 134 14.88 -38.08 13.02
C ALA A 134 13.56 -37.29 12.87
N ALA A 135 13.69 -35.96 12.78
CA ALA A 135 12.56 -35.04 12.71
C ALA A 135 11.69 -35.35 11.47
N PRO A 136 10.35 -35.26 11.59
CA PRO A 136 9.46 -35.33 10.44
C PRO A 136 9.88 -34.26 9.42
N PRO A 137 9.81 -34.54 8.11
CA PRO A 137 10.20 -33.58 7.09
C PRO A 137 9.41 -32.29 7.28
N ALA A 138 10.12 -31.18 7.46
CA ALA A 138 9.51 -29.87 7.54
C ALA A 138 8.61 -29.66 6.30
N PRO A 139 7.45 -28.97 6.45
CA PRO A 139 6.57 -28.71 5.32
C PRO A 139 7.36 -28.06 4.17
N PRO A 140 7.02 -28.37 2.91
CA PRO A 140 7.75 -27.85 1.76
C PRO A 140 7.74 -26.32 1.81
N ARG A 141 8.92 -25.73 1.98
CA ARG A 141 9.09 -24.27 1.96
C ARG A 141 9.55 -23.86 0.57
N LEU A 142 8.89 -22.83 0.03
CA LEU A 142 9.35 -22.17 -1.18
C LEU A 142 10.71 -21.54 -0.90
N GLN A 143 11.71 -21.84 -1.71
CA GLN A 143 13.01 -21.20 -1.64
C GLN A 143 13.32 -20.59 -2.99
N VAL A 144 13.63 -19.29 -3.02
CA VAL A 144 13.96 -18.57 -4.25
C VAL A 144 15.37 -18.01 -4.12
N ASP A 145 16.26 -18.47 -4.99
CA ASP A 145 17.64 -18.00 -5.10
C ASP A 145 17.75 -17.03 -6.28
N LEU A 146 17.92 -15.74 -5.98
CA LEU A 146 18.09 -14.71 -6.99
C LEU A 146 19.46 -14.72 -7.67
N ARG A 147 20.48 -15.28 -7.03
CA ARG A 147 21.83 -15.35 -7.57
C ARG A 147 21.89 -16.38 -8.69
N THR A 148 21.30 -17.55 -8.46
CA THR A 148 21.24 -18.61 -9.48
C THR A 148 20.01 -18.51 -10.38
N GLY A 149 19.00 -17.71 -10.00
CA GLY A 149 17.71 -17.69 -10.67
C GLY A 149 16.92 -18.98 -10.47
N SER A 150 17.13 -19.71 -9.38
CA SER A 150 16.46 -21.01 -9.16
C SER A 150 15.36 -20.91 -8.10
N CYS A 151 14.30 -21.67 -8.30
CA CYS A 151 13.20 -21.84 -7.35
C CYS A 151 13.13 -23.30 -6.92
N ARG A 152 12.96 -23.55 -5.61
CA ARG A 152 12.76 -24.89 -5.05
C ARG A 152 11.45 -24.99 -4.29
N TRP A 153 10.71 -26.05 -4.54
CA TRP A 153 9.48 -26.41 -3.81
C TRP A 153 9.29 -27.92 -3.83
N GLY A 154 9.03 -28.52 -2.66
CA GLY A 154 8.77 -29.97 -2.57
C GLY A 154 9.88 -30.85 -3.16
N GLY A 155 11.14 -30.41 -3.09
CA GLY A 155 12.29 -31.12 -3.67
C GLY A 155 12.50 -30.90 -5.18
N GLN A 156 11.55 -30.29 -5.88
CA GLN A 156 11.70 -29.92 -7.29
C GLN A 156 12.45 -28.58 -7.41
N VAL A 157 13.29 -28.47 -8.44
CA VAL A 157 14.07 -27.27 -8.74
C VAL A 157 13.74 -26.79 -10.14
N VAL A 158 13.35 -25.53 -10.28
CA VAL A 158 13.02 -24.90 -11.56
C VAL A 158 13.94 -23.71 -11.79
N GLN A 159 14.46 -23.60 -13.00
CA GLN A 159 15.22 -22.43 -13.42
C GLN A 159 14.26 -21.35 -13.92
N LEU A 160 14.40 -20.16 -13.35
CA LEU A 160 13.61 -18.98 -13.66
C LEU A 160 14.51 -17.93 -14.28
N THR A 161 13.93 -17.07 -15.12
CA THR A 161 14.66 -15.86 -15.50
C THR A 161 14.84 -14.95 -14.28
N ARG A 162 15.85 -14.08 -14.34
CA ARG A 162 16.16 -13.15 -13.23
C ARG A 162 14.94 -12.30 -12.83
N GLY A 163 14.16 -11.85 -13.80
CA GLY A 163 12.91 -11.10 -13.57
C GLY A 163 11.83 -11.93 -12.90
N SER A 164 11.61 -13.15 -13.37
CA SER A 164 10.69 -14.13 -12.76
C SER A 164 11.08 -14.46 -11.32
N ALA A 165 12.37 -14.72 -11.05
CA ALA A 165 12.87 -15.01 -9.71
C ALA A 165 12.67 -13.82 -8.76
N ALA A 166 12.96 -12.60 -9.21
CA ALA A 166 12.74 -11.38 -8.41
C ALA A 166 11.25 -11.17 -8.07
N LEU A 167 10.35 -11.35 -9.04
CA LEU A 167 8.91 -11.28 -8.81
C LEU A 167 8.43 -12.35 -7.84
N LEU A 168 8.88 -13.59 -8.01
CA LEU A 168 8.49 -14.68 -7.12
C LEU A 168 8.96 -14.44 -5.69
N GLN A 169 10.16 -13.91 -5.49
CA GLN A 169 10.65 -13.52 -4.17
C GLN A 169 9.82 -12.38 -3.57
N GLY A 170 9.45 -11.37 -4.37
CA GLY A 170 8.56 -10.29 -3.93
C GLY A 170 7.20 -10.81 -3.48
N LEU A 171 6.59 -11.71 -4.27
CA LEU A 171 5.32 -12.35 -3.93
C LEU A 171 5.42 -13.25 -2.70
N GLN A 172 6.55 -13.96 -2.52
CA GLN A 172 6.80 -14.81 -1.36
C GLN A 172 6.88 -13.99 -0.06
N ARG A 173 7.59 -12.84 -0.07
CA ARG A 173 7.74 -11.98 1.11
C ARG A 173 6.41 -11.39 1.61
N ALA A 174 5.48 -11.14 0.70
CA ALA A 174 4.17 -10.57 1.01
C ALA A 174 3.06 -11.63 1.16
N HIS A 175 3.39 -12.91 1.13
CA HIS A 175 2.41 -13.97 1.35
C HIS A 175 1.96 -13.96 2.83
N PRO A 176 0.65 -14.04 3.14
CA PRO A 176 -0.47 -14.35 2.25
C PRO A 176 -1.22 -13.15 1.65
N GLN A 177 -0.84 -11.92 2.02
CA GLN A 177 -1.60 -10.69 1.75
C GLN A 177 -1.62 -10.30 0.26
N GLY A 178 -0.54 -10.56 -0.46
CA GLY A 178 -0.39 -10.20 -1.87
C GLY A 178 0.24 -8.83 -2.09
N VAL A 179 0.47 -8.46 -3.35
CA VAL A 179 1.33 -7.34 -3.76
C VAL A 179 0.66 -6.53 -4.87
N THR A 180 0.84 -5.21 -4.82
CA THR A 180 0.33 -4.33 -5.86
C THR A 180 1.17 -4.38 -7.14
N ARG A 181 0.56 -4.02 -8.27
CA ARG A 181 1.30 -3.89 -9.54
C ARG A 181 2.42 -2.85 -9.44
N ALA A 182 2.20 -1.76 -8.71
CA ALA A 182 3.20 -0.71 -8.52
C ALA A 182 4.42 -1.23 -7.74
N GLN A 183 4.19 -2.01 -6.67
CA GLN A 183 5.26 -2.64 -5.89
C GLN A 183 6.06 -3.64 -6.74
N LEU A 184 5.39 -4.49 -7.53
CA LEU A 184 6.08 -5.42 -8.43
C LEU A 184 6.83 -4.70 -9.55
N ALA A 185 6.29 -3.60 -10.07
CA ALA A 185 6.99 -2.76 -11.05
C ALA A 185 8.28 -2.18 -10.45
N GLN A 186 8.25 -1.74 -9.20
CA GLN A 186 9.42 -1.23 -8.49
C GLN A 186 10.53 -2.28 -8.36
N VAL A 187 10.18 -3.52 -8.00
CA VAL A 187 11.13 -4.65 -7.97
C VAL A 187 11.79 -4.87 -9.34
N LEU A 188 11.01 -4.79 -10.43
CA LEU A 188 11.53 -4.94 -11.79
C LEU A 188 12.43 -3.76 -12.21
N ILE A 189 12.14 -2.54 -11.74
CA ILE A 189 12.96 -1.35 -11.99
C ILE A 189 14.31 -1.50 -11.29
N GLU A 190 14.30 -1.82 -10.00
CA GLU A 190 15.53 -2.02 -9.21
C GLU A 190 16.44 -3.08 -9.82
N LEU A 191 15.84 -4.13 -10.39
CA LEU A 191 16.57 -5.20 -11.06
C LEU A 191 17.16 -4.78 -12.42
N SER A 192 16.47 -3.90 -13.15
CA SER A 192 16.84 -3.50 -14.53
C SER A 192 17.66 -2.21 -14.58
N GLY A 193 17.77 -1.49 -13.47
CA GLY A 193 18.41 -0.18 -13.40
C GLY A 193 17.69 0.89 -14.22
N SER A 194 18.47 1.84 -14.74
CA SER A 194 17.98 3.10 -15.34
C SER A 194 17.03 2.90 -16.54
N GLN A 195 17.17 1.81 -17.30
CA GLN A 195 16.35 1.56 -18.50
C GLN A 195 14.85 1.37 -18.20
N ALA A 196 14.49 0.97 -16.99
CA ALA A 196 13.10 0.75 -16.60
C ALA A 196 12.43 1.98 -15.97
N ALA A 197 13.23 2.94 -15.50
CA ALA A 197 12.75 4.10 -14.78
C ALA A 197 12.00 5.10 -15.68
N GLY A 198 12.35 5.16 -16.98
CA GLY A 198 11.74 6.06 -17.96
C GLY A 198 10.36 5.62 -18.49
N LEU A 199 9.85 4.45 -18.07
CA LEU A 199 8.56 3.96 -18.55
C LEU A 199 7.39 4.72 -17.91
N CYS A 200 6.42 5.12 -18.73
CA CYS A 200 5.15 5.66 -18.24
C CYS A 200 4.44 4.64 -17.31
N PRO A 201 3.56 5.09 -16.40
CA PRO A 201 2.86 4.21 -15.46
C PRO A 201 2.14 3.03 -16.13
N GLU A 202 1.45 3.24 -17.27
CA GLU A 202 0.80 2.15 -17.99
C GLU A 202 1.81 1.13 -18.55
N GLY A 203 2.94 1.61 -19.08
CA GLY A 203 4.01 0.75 -19.58
C GLY A 203 4.61 -0.13 -18.48
N ARG A 204 4.75 0.43 -17.26
CA ARG A 204 5.20 -0.32 -16.08
C ARG A 204 4.21 -1.41 -15.67
N GLN A 205 2.92 -1.11 -15.68
CA GLN A 205 1.88 -2.11 -15.38
C GLN A 205 1.86 -3.25 -16.41
N ARG A 206 1.89 -2.92 -17.71
CA ARG A 206 1.96 -3.94 -18.78
C ARG A 206 3.17 -4.84 -18.64
N ARG A 207 4.32 -4.26 -18.27
CA ARG A 207 5.55 -5.04 -18.03
C ARG A 207 5.40 -6.03 -16.87
N VAL A 208 4.74 -5.64 -15.77
CA VAL A 208 4.43 -6.55 -14.66
C VAL A 208 3.54 -7.69 -15.13
N ASP A 209 2.46 -7.39 -15.86
CA ASP A 209 1.52 -8.39 -16.33
C ASP A 209 2.21 -9.42 -17.27
N THR A 210 3.07 -8.95 -18.19
CA THR A 210 3.88 -9.82 -19.06
C THR A 210 4.83 -10.71 -18.26
N GLN A 211 5.52 -10.15 -17.25
CA GLN A 211 6.44 -10.91 -16.43
C GLN A 211 5.73 -11.92 -15.53
N VAL A 212 4.55 -11.60 -15.00
CA VAL A 212 3.71 -12.55 -14.25
C VAL A 212 3.23 -13.69 -15.17
N SER A 213 2.83 -13.38 -16.40
CA SER A 213 2.45 -14.40 -17.38
C SER A 213 3.62 -15.34 -17.69
N ARG A 214 4.82 -14.78 -17.87
CA ARG A 214 6.04 -15.56 -18.07
C ARG A 214 6.39 -16.43 -16.87
N LEU A 215 6.35 -15.88 -15.66
CA LEU A 215 6.61 -16.61 -14.42
C LEU A 215 5.62 -17.79 -14.26
N ARG A 216 4.33 -17.59 -14.55
CA ARG A 216 3.35 -18.70 -14.55
C ARG A 216 3.71 -19.80 -15.54
N ALA A 217 4.14 -19.45 -16.75
CA ALA A 217 4.57 -20.41 -17.75
C ALA A 217 5.84 -21.17 -17.33
N GLU A 218 6.83 -20.48 -16.76
CA GLU A 218 8.08 -21.09 -16.27
C GLU A 218 7.80 -22.06 -15.10
N LEU A 219 6.93 -21.68 -14.16
CA LEU A 219 6.53 -22.57 -13.06
C LEU A 219 5.77 -23.81 -13.57
N ALA A 220 4.86 -23.63 -14.53
CA ALA A 220 4.12 -24.74 -15.12
C ALA A 220 5.04 -25.70 -15.90
N ALA A 221 5.94 -25.17 -16.72
CA ALA A 221 6.91 -25.96 -17.48
C ALA A 221 7.89 -26.72 -16.57
N GLY A 222 8.23 -26.15 -15.42
CA GLY A 222 9.09 -26.78 -14.42
C GLY A 222 8.39 -27.78 -13.48
N GLY A 223 7.11 -28.11 -13.71
CA GLY A 223 6.35 -29.04 -12.87
C GLY A 223 5.85 -28.44 -11.55
N LEU A 224 6.09 -27.15 -11.30
CA LEU A 224 5.62 -26.41 -10.12
C LEU A 224 4.23 -25.79 -10.31
N GLY A 225 3.37 -26.39 -11.12
CA GLY A 225 2.02 -25.88 -11.41
C GLY A 225 1.10 -25.77 -10.18
N ALA A 226 1.43 -26.47 -9.09
CA ALA A 226 0.74 -26.35 -7.81
C ALA A 226 0.96 -24.99 -7.14
N LEU A 227 2.09 -24.31 -7.41
CA LEU A 227 2.31 -22.93 -7.01
C LEU A 227 1.55 -22.01 -7.97
N ARG A 228 0.50 -21.37 -7.48
CA ARG A 228 -0.35 -20.51 -8.32
C ARG A 228 -0.12 -19.05 -7.97
N ILE A 229 -0.08 -18.21 -9.00
CA ILE A 229 -0.09 -16.75 -8.84
C ILE A 229 -1.49 -16.28 -9.21
N ALA A 230 -2.29 -15.90 -8.23
CA ALA A 230 -3.66 -15.44 -8.44
C ALA A 230 -3.68 -13.92 -8.69
N SER A 231 -4.42 -13.49 -9.71
CA SER A 231 -4.74 -12.08 -9.89
C SER A 231 -5.84 -11.70 -8.90
N VAL A 232 -5.60 -10.69 -8.08
CA VAL A 232 -6.60 -10.16 -7.13
C VAL A 232 -7.10 -8.84 -7.67
N ARG A 233 -8.42 -8.77 -7.91
CA ARG A 233 -9.07 -7.59 -8.48
C ARG A 233 -8.76 -6.37 -7.62
N PHE A 234 -8.41 -5.26 -8.25
CA PHE A 234 -8.05 -3.98 -7.62
C PHE A 234 -6.80 -3.96 -6.72
N MET A 235 -6.23 -5.11 -6.38
CA MET A 235 -5.01 -5.18 -5.57
C MET A 235 -3.78 -5.44 -6.44
N GLY A 236 -3.79 -6.49 -7.27
CA GLY A 236 -2.62 -6.92 -8.04
C GLY A 236 -2.50 -8.44 -8.09
N TYR A 237 -1.47 -8.98 -7.45
CA TYR A 237 -1.15 -10.40 -7.51
C TYR A 237 -0.85 -10.97 -6.13
N ARG A 238 -1.23 -12.24 -5.90
CA ARG A 238 -0.85 -12.98 -4.69
C ARG A 238 -0.31 -14.35 -5.05
N LEU A 239 0.62 -14.83 -4.25
CA LEU A 239 1.05 -16.23 -4.28
C LEU A 239 0.01 -17.08 -3.54
N VAL A 240 -0.31 -18.24 -4.09
CA VAL A 240 -1.15 -19.26 -3.47
C VAL A 240 -0.32 -20.54 -3.41
N LEU A 241 0.01 -20.93 -2.19
CA LEU A 241 0.72 -22.18 -1.92
C LEU A 241 -0.29 -23.34 -1.88
N PRO A 242 0.07 -24.53 -2.39
CA PRO A 242 -0.75 -25.71 -2.20
C PRO A 242 -0.80 -26.07 -0.68
N PRO A 243 -1.90 -26.69 -0.23
CA PRO A 243 -2.06 -27.13 1.16
C PRO A 243 -1.04 -28.19 1.57
#